data_AF-A0A7Y0XFV1-F1
#
_entry.id   AF-A0A7Y0XFV1-F1
#
_cell.length_a   1.000
_cell.length_b   1.000
_cell.length_c   1.000
_cell.angle_alpha   90.00
_cell.angle_beta   90.00
_cell.angle_gamma   90.00
#
_symmetry.space_group_name_H-M   'P 1'
#
loop_
_entity.id
_entity.type
_entity.pdbx_description
1 polymer ?
#
loop_
_entity_poly.entity_id
_entity_poly.type
_entity_poly.pdbx_seq_one_letter_code
_entity_poly.pdbx_strand_id
1 'polypeptide(L)'
;QRRLAMVEGNGIKAIKSDDMDGKIGALLEMRDKHIPQLQDEMGRLATGFSYKINQLQSQGLDLNGKIGKDVFTDVNSELVAKSRVFAAPDSQADVAVYIEDISAIKGGEYS
;
A
#
# COMPACT_ATOMS: atom_id res chain seq x y z
N GLN A 1 0.30 -12.37 7.80
CA GLN A 1 1.39 -11.94 8.71
C GLN A 1 2.27 -13.13 9.08
N ARG A 2 3.59 -13.05 8.87
CA ARG A 2 4.54 -14.05 9.37
C ARG A 2 4.93 -13.69 10.80
N ARG A 3 4.68 -14.60 11.75
CA ARG A 3 5.04 -14.41 13.17
C ARG A 3 6.15 -15.39 13.53
N LEU A 4 7.04 -14.97 14.43
CA LEU A 4 7.97 -15.90 15.04
C LEU A 4 7.19 -16.85 15.96
N ALA A 5 7.63 -18.09 16.02
CA ALA A 5 7.07 -19.06 16.93
C ALA A 5 8.18 -19.88 17.58
N MET A 6 8.02 -20.17 18.87
CA MET A 6 8.85 -21.13 19.57
C MET A 6 8.21 -22.51 19.40
N VAL A 7 9.04 -23.50 19.10
CA VAL A 7 8.63 -24.91 19.09
C VAL A 7 9.15 -25.55 20.37
N GLU A 8 8.24 -25.97 21.24
CA GLU A 8 8.55 -26.67 22.49
C GLU A 8 7.84 -28.03 22.47
N GLY A 9 8.59 -29.12 22.28
CA GLY A 9 8.02 -30.43 21.98
C GLY A 9 7.21 -30.42 20.68
N ASN A 10 5.93 -30.81 20.76
CA ASN A 10 4.97 -30.74 19.65
C ASN A 10 4.11 -29.45 19.64
N GLY A 11 4.35 -28.50 20.56
CA GLY A 11 3.59 -27.25 20.66
C GLY A 11 4.26 -26.12 19.88
N ILE A 12 3.47 -25.37 19.09
CA ILE A 12 3.90 -24.12 18.44
C ILE A 12 3.29 -22.95 19.22
N LYS A 13 4.13 -22.14 19.87
CA LYS A 13 3.69 -20.92 20.56
C LYS A 13 4.17 -19.70 19.79
N ALA A 14 3.24 -18.90 19.28
CA ALA A 14 3.58 -17.63 18.64
C ALA A 14 4.27 -16.72 19.65
N ILE A 15 5.42 -16.19 19.28
CA ILE A 15 6.15 -15.20 20.06
C ILE A 15 5.57 -13.85 19.71
N LYS A 16 5.05 -13.15 20.72
CA LYS A 16 4.61 -11.77 20.57
C LYS A 16 5.80 -10.85 20.82
N SER A 17 5.86 -9.74 20.09
CA SER A 17 6.95 -8.77 20.16
C SER A 17 6.96 -7.96 21.45
N ASP A 18 5.85 -7.91 22.19
CA ASP A 18 5.70 -7.22 23.48
C ASP A 18 6.49 -7.90 24.61
N ASP A 19 6.67 -9.22 24.54
CA ASP A 19 7.45 -10.00 25.50
C ASP A 19 8.96 -10.09 25.13
N MET A 20 9.39 -9.47 24.03
CA MET A 20 10.77 -9.53 23.52
C MET A 20 11.51 -8.21 23.70
N ASP A 21 12.60 -8.22 24.47
CA ASP A 21 13.46 -7.05 24.69
C ASP A 21 14.78 -7.12 23.89
N GLY A 22 15.55 -6.03 23.92
CA GLY A 22 16.85 -5.90 23.28
C GLY A 22 16.76 -5.80 21.76
N LYS A 23 17.86 -6.19 21.09
CA LYS A 23 18.02 -5.97 19.65
C LYS A 23 16.96 -6.67 18.80
N ILE A 24 16.49 -7.85 19.20
CA ILE A 24 15.47 -8.59 18.43
C ILE A 24 14.11 -7.90 18.54
N GLY A 25 13.70 -7.47 19.74
CA GLY A 25 12.48 -6.70 19.95
C GLY A 25 12.47 -5.41 19.11
N ALA A 26 13.55 -4.64 19.14
CA ALA A 26 13.70 -3.42 18.35
C ALA A 26 13.60 -3.66 16.83
N LEU A 27 14.16 -4.76 16.32
CA LEU A 27 14.06 -5.12 14.91
C LEU A 27 12.62 -5.51 14.51
N LEU A 28 11.90 -6.20 15.39
CA LEU A 28 10.50 -6.55 15.17
C LEU A 28 9.62 -5.29 15.20
N GLU A 29 9.85 -4.36 16.12
CA GLU A 29 9.14 -3.08 16.16
C GLU A 29 9.38 -2.25 14.91
N MET A 30 10.62 -2.15 14.44
CA MET A 30 10.95 -1.48 13.18
C MET A 30 10.20 -2.12 12.00
N ARG A 31 10.19 -3.46 11.92
CA ARG A 31 9.52 -4.21 10.85
C ARG A 31 8.01 -4.08 10.89
N ASP A 32 7.40 -4.15 12.08
CA ASP A 32 5.96 -4.29 12.23
C ASP A 32 5.23 -2.95 12.37
N LYS A 33 5.92 -1.88 12.80
CA LYS A 33 5.32 -0.55 12.98
C LYS A 33 5.91 0.48 12.03
N HIS A 34 7.21 0.71 12.11
CA HIS A 34 7.81 1.88 11.46
C HIS A 34 7.97 1.73 9.94
N ILE A 35 8.46 0.58 9.47
CA ILE A 35 8.61 0.34 8.02
C ILE A 35 7.25 0.40 7.30
N PRO A 36 6.17 -0.26 7.78
CA PRO A 36 4.87 -0.16 7.16
C PRO A 36 4.36 1.29 7.09
N GLN A 37 4.45 2.04 8.19
CA GLN A 37 4.08 3.45 8.21
C GLN A 37 4.84 4.27 7.15
N LEU A 38 6.17 4.10 7.07
CA LEU A 38 6.97 4.81 6.06
C LEU A 38 6.60 4.40 4.63
N GLN A 39 6.30 3.12 4.41
CA GLN A 39 5.85 2.62 3.10
C GLN A 39 4.49 3.22 2.72
N ASP A 40 3.55 3.33 3.66
CA ASP A 40 2.24 3.94 3.42
C ASP A 40 2.35 5.42 3.04
N GLU A 41 3.18 6.17 3.77
CA GLU A 41 3.46 7.59 3.49
C GLU A 41 4.09 7.78 2.10
N MET A 42 5.07 6.93 1.77
CA MET A 42 5.76 6.97 0.49
C MET A 42 4.83 6.55 -0.67
N GLY A 43 3.98 5.55 -0.46
CA GLY A 43 2.95 5.14 -1.42
C GLY A 43 1.92 6.24 -1.66
N ARG A 44 1.52 6.96 -0.60
CA ARG A 44 0.63 8.12 -0.71
C ARG A 44 1.25 9.23 -1.56
N LEU A 45 2.51 9.58 -1.29
CA LEU A 45 3.24 10.58 -2.06
C LEU A 45 3.38 10.17 -3.54
N ALA A 46 3.74 8.92 -3.81
CA ALA A 46 3.87 8.41 -5.19
C ALA A 46 2.54 8.44 -5.95
N THR A 47 1.43 8.08 -5.29
CA THR A 47 0.08 8.12 -5.87
C THR A 47 -0.32 9.56 -6.19
N GLY A 48 -0.13 10.48 -5.24
CA GLY A 48 -0.42 11.91 -5.45
C GLY A 48 0.42 12.54 -6.55
N PHE A 49 1.71 12.23 -6.61
CA PHE A 49 2.63 12.69 -7.64
C PHE A 49 2.20 12.20 -9.03
N SER A 50 1.97 10.90 -9.19
CA SER A 50 1.56 10.28 -10.46
C SER A 50 0.26 10.91 -10.97
N TYR A 51 -0.73 11.05 -10.09
CA TYR A 51 -2.00 11.69 -10.40
C TYR A 51 -1.81 13.13 -10.88
N LYS A 52 -1.02 13.95 -10.16
CA LYS A 52 -0.83 15.36 -10.48
C LYS A 52 -0.04 15.59 -11.77
N ILE A 53 0.98 14.77 -12.03
CA ILE A 53 1.72 14.87 -13.29
C ILE A 53 0.85 14.45 -14.47
N ASN A 54 0.09 13.36 -14.38
CA ASN A 54 -0.84 12.96 -15.44
C ASN A 54 -1.92 14.03 -15.67
N GLN A 55 -2.48 14.58 -14.59
CA GLN A 55 -3.44 15.69 -14.67
C GLN A 55 -2.86 16.88 -15.43
N LEU A 56 -1.66 17.33 -15.06
CA LEU A 56 -1.01 18.45 -15.76
C LEU A 56 -0.70 18.13 -17.23
N GLN A 57 -0.22 16.92 -17.51
CA GLN A 57 0.11 16.49 -18.87
C GLN A 57 -1.12 16.46 -19.78
N SER A 58 -2.28 16.01 -19.28
CA SER A 58 -3.55 15.99 -20.02
C SER A 58 -4.08 17.38 -20.39
N GLN A 59 -3.61 18.44 -19.71
CA GLN A 59 -3.96 19.83 -20.00
C GLN A 59 -3.04 20.46 -21.06
N GLY A 60 -1.96 19.77 -21.43
CA GLY A 60 -0.99 20.22 -22.42
C GLY A 60 -1.13 19.55 -23.78
N LEU A 61 -0.26 19.97 -24.70
CA LEU A 61 -0.06 19.33 -25.99
C LEU A 61 1.33 18.72 -26.07
N ASP A 62 1.45 17.59 -26.74
CA ASP A 62 2.73 16.99 -27.10
C ASP A 62 3.39 17.74 -28.28
N LEU A 63 4.59 17.29 -28.67
CA LEU A 63 5.35 17.88 -29.78
C LEU A 63 4.63 17.81 -31.15
N ASN A 64 3.60 16.98 -31.28
CA ASN A 64 2.80 16.82 -32.50
C ASN A 64 1.48 17.59 -32.43
N GLY A 65 1.27 18.40 -31.38
CA GLY A 65 0.03 19.13 -31.15
C GLY A 65 -1.14 18.26 -30.70
N LYS A 66 -0.89 17.04 -30.21
CA LYS A 66 -1.92 16.15 -29.65
C LYS A 66 -2.03 16.35 -28.14
N ILE A 67 -3.21 16.13 -27.57
CA ILE A 67 -3.41 16.18 -26.12
C ILE A 67 -2.43 15.22 -25.43
N GLY A 68 -1.76 15.71 -24.38
CA GLY A 68 -0.82 14.91 -23.61
C GLY A 68 -1.49 13.68 -22.99
N LYS A 69 -0.78 12.56 -22.99
CA LYS A 69 -1.21 11.29 -22.38
C LYS A 69 -0.50 11.07 -21.06
N ASP A 70 -1.04 10.16 -20.25
CA ASP A 70 -0.45 9.72 -19.00
C ASP A 70 1.04 9.35 -19.14
N VAL A 71 1.85 9.89 -18.24
CA VAL A 71 3.29 9.59 -18.13
C VAL A 71 3.51 8.46 -17.13
N PHE A 72 2.70 8.43 -16.07
CA PHE A 72 2.67 7.39 -15.05
C PHE A 72 1.41 6.54 -15.17
N THR A 73 1.38 5.36 -14.56
CA THR A 73 0.18 4.53 -14.50
C THR A 73 -0.97 5.30 -13.85
N ASP A 74 -2.16 5.27 -14.48
CA ASP A 74 -3.37 5.81 -13.87
C ASP A 74 -3.64 5.15 -12.51
N VAL A 75 -3.78 5.98 -11.49
CA VAL A 75 -4.08 5.57 -10.11
C VAL A 75 -5.42 4.86 -10.01
N ASN A 76 -6.32 5.02 -10.97
CA ASN A 76 -7.61 4.33 -11.03
C ASN A 76 -7.71 3.31 -12.16
N SER A 77 -6.58 2.94 -12.78
CA SER A 77 -6.55 1.78 -13.67
C SER A 77 -7.12 0.54 -12.96
N GLU A 78 -7.84 -0.31 -13.69
CA GLU A 78 -8.57 -1.45 -13.12
C GLU A 78 -7.67 -2.34 -12.24
N LEU A 79 -6.45 -2.61 -12.72
CA LEU A 79 -5.46 -3.40 -11.97
C LEU A 79 -5.12 -2.76 -10.61
N VAL A 80 -4.88 -1.44 -10.59
CA VAL A 80 -4.53 -0.71 -9.35
C VAL A 80 -5.74 -0.64 -8.42
N ALA A 81 -6.93 -0.34 -8.95
CA ALA A 81 -8.15 -0.27 -8.17
C ALA A 81 -8.51 -1.61 -7.51
N LYS A 82 -8.35 -2.73 -8.22
CA LYS A 82 -8.53 -4.08 -7.67
C LYS A 82 -7.45 -4.48 -6.67
N SER A 83 -6.20 -4.05 -6.90
CA SER A 83 -5.07 -4.33 -5.99
C SER A 83 -5.18 -3.65 -4.61
N ARG A 84 -6.10 -2.70 -4.43
CA ARG A 84 -6.40 -2.05 -3.14
C ARG A 84 -7.31 -2.90 -2.24
N VAL A 85 -7.91 -3.95 -2.78
CA VAL A 85 -8.85 -4.79 -2.03
C VAL A 85 -8.12 -6.01 -1.50
N PHE A 86 -8.29 -6.24 -0.20
CA PHE A 86 -7.96 -7.52 0.40
C PHE A 86 -9.23 -8.38 0.50
N ALA A 87 -9.37 -9.37 -0.38
CA ALA A 87 -10.46 -10.33 -0.34
C ALA A 87 -10.11 -11.52 0.58
N ALA A 88 -11.08 -11.97 1.39
CA ALA A 88 -10.93 -13.19 2.17
C ALA A 88 -10.71 -14.41 1.23
N PRO A 89 -9.95 -15.45 1.65
CA PRO A 89 -9.57 -16.57 0.78
C PRO A 89 -10.74 -17.32 0.12
N ASP A 90 -11.92 -17.29 0.72
CA ASP A 90 -13.15 -17.94 0.27
C ASP A 90 -14.13 -16.97 -0.42
N SER A 91 -13.80 -15.68 -0.49
CA SER A 91 -14.63 -14.67 -1.15
C SER A 91 -14.55 -14.81 -2.68
N GLN A 92 -15.71 -14.75 -3.33
CA GLN A 92 -15.85 -14.67 -4.80
C GLN A 92 -16.20 -13.25 -5.27
N ALA A 93 -16.14 -12.26 -4.38
CA ALA A 93 -16.50 -10.88 -4.70
C ALA A 93 -15.43 -10.24 -5.60
N ASP A 94 -15.84 -9.72 -6.76
CA ASP A 94 -14.99 -8.85 -7.58
C ASP A 94 -15.23 -7.40 -7.14
N VAL A 95 -14.28 -6.85 -6.40
CA VAL A 95 -14.36 -5.51 -5.81
C VAL A 95 -13.15 -4.70 -6.27
N ALA A 96 -13.38 -3.43 -6.56
CA ALA A 96 -12.35 -2.45 -6.87
C ALA A 96 -12.59 -1.17 -6.07
N VAL A 97 -11.53 -0.52 -5.63
CA VAL A 97 -11.59 0.74 -4.87
C VAL A 97 -10.97 1.87 -5.69
N TYR A 98 -11.80 2.85 -6.02
CA TYR A 98 -11.41 4.04 -6.77
C TYR A 98 -11.12 5.21 -5.83
N ILE A 99 -10.14 6.03 -6.19
CA ILE A 99 -9.84 7.29 -5.50
C ILE A 99 -10.55 8.40 -6.25
N GLU A 100 -11.52 9.04 -5.60
CA GLU A 100 -12.19 10.23 -6.14
C GLU A 100 -11.44 11.51 -5.77
N ASP A 101 -10.97 11.61 -4.53
CA ASP A 101 -10.22 12.75 -4.02
C ASP A 101 -8.83 12.32 -3.53
N ILE A 102 -7.81 12.67 -4.31
CA ILE A 102 -6.40 12.41 -4.00
C ILE A 102 -5.90 13.15 -2.76
N SER A 103 -6.59 14.21 -2.31
CA SER A 103 -6.23 14.95 -1.11
C SER A 103 -6.77 14.32 0.18
N ALA A 104 -7.80 13.48 0.05
CA ALA A 104 -8.46 12.82 1.17
C ALA A 104 -7.82 11.47 1.54
N ILE A 105 -6.86 10.98 0.75
CA ILE A 105 -6.20 9.70 1.03
C ILE A 105 -5.31 9.83 2.28
N LYS A 106 -5.45 8.85 3.16
CA LYS A 106 -4.66 8.63 4.37
C LYS A 106 -3.72 7.45 4.16
N GLY A 107 -2.62 7.44 4.91
CA GLY A 107 -1.74 6.27 5.01
C GLY A 107 -2.41 5.14 5.79
N GLY A 108 -2.04 3.91 5.49
CA GLY A 108 -2.53 2.71 6.15
C GLY A 108 -3.71 2.04 5.45
N GLU A 109 -4.26 1.05 6.15
CA GLU A 109 -5.40 0.25 5.70
C GLU A 109 -6.73 0.89 6.09
N TYR A 110 -7.75 0.67 5.27
CA TYR A 110 -9.13 1.07 5.53
C TYR A 110 -9.92 -0.20 5.87
N SER A 111 -10.69 -0.15 6.95
CA SER A 111 -11.49 -1.26 7.48
C SER A 111 -12.96 -0.94 7.47
#